data_AF-A0A7C4MAB0-F1
#
_entry.id   AF-A0A7C4MAB0-F1
#
_cell.length_a   1.000
_cell.length_b   1.000
_cell.length_c   1.000
_cell.angle_alpha   90.00
_cell.angle_beta   90.00
_cell.angle_gamma   90.00
#
_symmetry.space_group_name_H-M   'P 1'
#
loop_
_entity.id
_entity.type
_entity.pdbx_description
1 polymer ?
#
loop_
_entity_poly.entity_id
_entity_poly.type
_entity_poly.pdbx_seq_one_letter_code
_entity_poly.pdbx_strand_id
1 'polypeptide(L)' 'MLNIACGCYIMKAMILTEPGKIELKDVERPRVGDDEVLVKIKAASICGTDIHLFNGKWKLFTHVF' A
#
# COMPACT_ATOMS: atom_id res chain seq x y z
N MET A 1 -6.84 30.10 -5.39
CA MET A 1 -7.00 28.75 -4.82
C MET A 1 -6.75 27.74 -5.93
N LEU A 2 -5.51 27.28 -6.07
CA LEU A 2 -5.12 26.33 -7.11
C LEU A 2 -5.53 24.93 -6.68
N ASN A 3 -6.63 24.44 -7.24
CA ASN A 3 -7.05 23.05 -7.21
C ASN A 3 -5.95 22.23 -7.89
N ILE A 4 -5.08 21.60 -7.09
CA ILE A 4 -4.08 20.67 -7.59
C ILE A 4 -4.86 19.48 -8.17
N ALA A 5 -4.79 19.37 -9.49
CA ALA A 5 -5.51 18.39 -10.28
C ALA A 5 -5.39 16.98 -9.69
N CYS A 6 -6.55 16.37 -9.48
CA CYS A 6 -6.76 14.95 -9.26
C CYS A 6 -6.36 14.18 -10.53
N GLY A 7 -5.07 14.12 -10.84
CA GLY A 7 -4.54 13.24 -11.88
C GLY A 7 -4.46 11.83 -11.31
N CYS A 8 -5.10 10.85 -11.97
CA CYS A 8 -4.96 9.43 -11.65
C CYS A 8 -3.54 8.99 -12.06
N TYR A 9 -2.57 9.30 -11.21
CA TYR A 9 -1.20 8.83 -11.40
C TYR A 9 -1.09 7.44 -10.82
N ILE A 10 -0.69 6.48 -11.65
CA ILE A 10 -0.42 5.11 -11.22
C ILE A 10 0.90 5.08 -10.43
N MET A 11 0.94 4.31 -9.34
CA MET A 11 2.12 4.04 -8.53
C MET A 11 2.35 2.53 -8.36
N LYS A 12 3.60 2.13 -8.09
CA LYS A 12 3.93 0.72 -7.83
C LYS A 12 3.78 0.38 -6.35
N ALA A 13 3.18 -0.78 -6.06
CA ALA A 13 3.00 -1.30 -4.72
C ALA A 13 3.25 -2.82 -4.67
N MET A 14 3.87 -3.31 -3.61
CA MET A 14 3.94 -4.75 -3.31
C MET A 14 2.64 -5.17 -2.60
N ILE A 15 1.88 -6.07 -3.21
CA ILE A 15 0.58 -6.52 -2.72
C ILE A 15 0.67 -8.01 -2.34
N LEU A 16 0.38 -8.33 -1.07
CA LEU A 16 0.19 -9.70 -0.61
C LEU A 16 -1.18 -10.19 -1.10
N THR A 17 -1.21 -11.00 -2.15
CA THR A 17 -2.46 -11.48 -2.77
C THR A 17 -3.03 -12.70 -2.07
N GLU A 18 -2.15 -13.53 -1.53
CA GLU A 18 -2.46 -14.72 -0.71
C GLU A 18 -1.24 -15.05 0.17
N PRO A 19 -1.40 -15.83 1.27
CA PRO A 19 -0.27 -16.29 2.05
C PRO A 19 0.80 -16.95 1.16
N GLY A 20 2.04 -16.50 1.29
CA GLY A 20 3.17 -16.98 0.50
C GLY A 20 3.34 -16.29 -0.86
N LYS A 21 2.49 -15.31 -1.22
CA LYS A 21 2.54 -14.67 -2.54
C LYS A 21 2.39 -13.16 -2.50
N ILE A 22 3.46 -12.47 -2.90
CA ILE A 22 3.50 -11.02 -3.08
C ILE A 22 3.69 -10.71 -4.57
N GLU A 23 2.92 -9.76 -5.08
CA GLU A 23 2.98 -9.30 -6.46
C GLU A 23 3.25 -7.79 -6.51
N LEU A 24 4.12 -7.36 -7.43
CA LEU A 24 4.29 -5.93 -7.74
C LEU A 24 3.16 -5.48 -8.66
N LYS A 25 2.31 -4.57 -8.20
CA LYS A 25 1.17 -4.07 -8.95
C LYS A 25 1.25 -2.56 -9.15
N ASP A 26 0.68 -2.13 -10.26
CA ASP A 26 0.39 -0.74 -10.56
C ASP A 26 -0.99 -0.42 -9.96
N VAL A 27 -1.05 0.56 -9.06
CA VAL A 27 -2.25 0.96 -8.31
C VAL A 27 -2.49 2.46 -8.42
N GLU A 28 -3.73 2.90 -8.22
CA GLU A 28 -4.03 4.33 -8.20
C GLU A 28 -3.33 5.04 -7.04
N ARG A 29 -2.79 6.24 -7.30
CA ARG A 29 -2.27 7.10 -6.24
C ARG A 29 -3.43 7.48 -5.30
N PRO A 30 -3.29 7.28 -3.98
CA PRO A 30 -4.34 7.58 -3.03
C PRO A 30 -4.65 9.07 -3.00
N ARG A 31 -5.93 9.39 -2.77
CA ARG A 31 -6.38 10.75 -2.45
C ARG A 31 -6.11 11.02 -0.98
N VAL A 32 -5.79 12.26 -0.67
CA VAL A 32 -5.41 12.69 0.68
C VAL A 32 -6.57 13.50 1.26
N GLY A 33 -7.06 13.11 2.43
CA GLY A 33 -8.02 13.89 3.21
C GLY A 33 -7.40 15.13 3.85
N ASP A 34 -8.22 15.94 4.52
CA ASP A 34 -7.78 17.22 5.10
C ASP A 34 -6.69 17.06 6.18
N ASP A 35 -6.70 15.96 6.93
CA ASP A 35 -5.76 15.67 8.04
C ASP A 35 -4.72 14.58 7.68
N GLU A 36 -4.57 14.26 6.40
CA GLU A 36 -3.66 13.23 5.93
C GLU A 36 -2.47 13.82 5.17
N VAL A 37 -1.39 13.05 5.05
CA VAL A 37 -0.25 13.41 4.21
C VAL A 37 0.13 12.26 3.30
N LEU A 38 0.44 12.59 2.04
CA LEU A 38 0.96 11.60 1.10
C LEU A 38 2.48 11.64 1.05
N VAL A 39 3.09 10.58 1.56
CA VAL A 39 4.55 10.44 1.60
C VAL A 39 5.06 9.69 0.37
N LYS A 40 6.04 10.28 -0.32
CA LYS A 40 6.79 9.57 -1.37
C LYS A 40 7.86 8.69 -0.73
N ILE A 41 7.61 7.39 -0.69
CA ILE A 41 8.56 6.40 -0.16
C ILE A 41 9.82 6.37 -1.03
N LYS A 42 10.99 6.51 -0.40
CA LYS A 42 12.31 6.38 -1.05
C LYS A 42 12.95 5.02 -0.80
N ALA A 43 12.74 4.46 0.39
CA ALA A 43 13.19 3.15 0.81
C ALA A 43 12.25 2.64 1.92
N ALA A 44 12.10 1.31 1.99
CA ALA A 44 11.43 0.60 3.07
C ALA A 44 12.18 -0.71 3.32
N SER A 45 12.22 -1.16 4.57
CA SER A 45 12.87 -2.40 5.00
C SER A 45 11.86 -3.43 5.46
N ILE A 46 12.23 -4.71 5.41
CA ILE A 46 11.40 -5.81 5.91
C ILE A 46 11.59 -5.95 7.42
N CYS A 47 10.47 -6.07 8.15
CA CYS A 47 10.42 -6.40 9.56
C CYS A 47 10.00 -7.87 9.76
N GLY A 48 10.27 -8.44 10.94
CA GLY A 48 9.78 -9.79 11.28
C GLY A 48 8.25 -9.92 11.20
N THR A 49 7.51 -8.83 11.48
CA THR A 49 6.05 -8.78 11.35
C THR A 49 5.58 -9.05 9.91
N ASP A 50 6.30 -8.55 8.91
CA ASP A 50 5.95 -8.78 7.49
C ASP A 50 6.02 -10.28 7.16
N ILE A 51 6.96 -11.01 7.75
CA ILE A 51 7.12 -12.46 7.58
C ILE A 51 5.95 -13.22 8.23
N HIS A 52 5.44 -12.75 9.36
CA HIS A 52 4.25 -13.33 9.99
C HIS A 52 3.00 -13.15 9.11
N LEU A 53 2.83 -11.96 8.50
CA LEU A 53 1.77 -11.72 7.52
C LEU A 53 1.93 -12.60 6.28
N PHE A 54 3.12 -12.61 5.70
CA PHE A 54 3.42 -13.37 4.49
C PHE A 54 3.10 -14.85 4.66
N ASN A 55 3.44 -15.44 5.81
CA ASN A 55 3.14 -16.85 6.11
C ASN A 55 1.69 -17.11 6.53
N GLY A 56 0.81 -16.11 6.52
CA GLY A 56 -0.60 -16.24 6.92
C GLY A 56 -0.80 -16.52 8.42
N LYS A 57 0.19 -16.21 9.27
CA LYS A 57 0.11 -16.48 10.71
C LYS A 57 -0.78 -15.47 11.44
N TRP A 58 -0.97 -14.28 10.86
CA TRP A 58 -1.82 -13.21 11.41
C TRP A 58 -2.98 -12.93 10.46
N LYS A 59 -4.22 -12.95 10.97
CA LYS A 59 -5.43 -12.61 10.21
C LYS A 59 -5.65 -11.09 10.21
N LEU A 60 -4.96 -10.37 9.32
CA LEU A 60 -5.33 -8.98 8.98
C LEU A 60 -6.39 -8.90 7.86
N PHE A 61 -6.78 -10.06 7.31
CA PHE A 61 -7.56 -10.21 6.07
C PHE A 61 -9.08 -9.99 6.18
N THR A 62 -9.61 -9.36 7.23
CA THR A 62 -11.07 -9.17 7.35
C THR A 62 -11.62 -7.82 6.89
N HIS A 63 -10.81 -6.78 6.63
CA HIS A 63 -11.38 -5.44 6.35
C HIS A 63 -10.56 -4.51 5.42
N VAL A 64 -9.96 -4.98 4.32
CA VAL A 64 -9.51 -4.06 3.25
C VAL A 64 -9.64 -4.72 1.87
N PHE A 65 -10.87 -4.79 1.36
CA PHE A 65 -11.19 -4.89 -0.08
C PHE A 65 -12.15 -3.75 -0.43
#